data_AF-A0A8S0TPX7-F1
#
_entry.id   AF-A0A8S0TPX7-F1
#
_cell.length_a   1.000
_cell.length_b   1.000
_cell.length_c   1.000
_cell.angle_alpha   90.00
_cell.angle_beta   90.00
_cell.angle_gamma   90.00
#
_symmetry.space_group_name_H-M   'P 1'
#
loop_
_entity.id
_entity.type
_entity.pdbx_description
1 polymer ?
#
loop_
_entity_poly.entity_id
_entity_poly.type
_entity_poly.pdbx_seq_one_letter_code
_entity_poly.pdbx_strand_id
1 'polypeptide(L)'
;MSEQSYDKQQPRSHQMVKAATAATAGGSLLVLSGLTLAGTVIALTLATPLLVIFSPVLVPAALAIFLICSGFLASGGFGVAAVSVLSWIYRYVTGKHPPGADQLDYAKTKLGAKAREMKERVEQ
;
A
#
# COMPACT_ATOMS: atom_id res chain seq x y z
N MET A 1 -12.42 51.09 -11.76
CA MET A 1 -11.71 50.82 -10.49
C MET A 1 -12.59 49.82 -9.75
N SER A 2 -12.04 48.62 -9.46
CA SER A 2 -12.52 47.61 -8.48
C SER A 2 -14.02 47.24 -8.52
N GLU A 3 -14.43 45.98 -8.65
CA GLU A 3 -14.07 44.86 -7.78
C GLU A 3 -14.32 43.51 -8.47
N GLN A 4 -13.36 42.61 -8.27
CA GLN A 4 -13.54 41.17 -8.41
C GLN A 4 -14.63 40.71 -7.44
N SER A 5 -15.69 40.09 -7.95
CA SER A 5 -16.51 39.17 -7.16
C SER A 5 -16.60 37.86 -7.92
N TYR A 6 -15.51 37.10 -7.86
CA TYR A 6 -15.51 35.67 -8.12
C TYR A 6 -15.97 34.94 -6.86
N ASP A 7 -17.26 34.99 -6.55
CA ASP A 7 -17.84 34.17 -5.48
C ASP A 7 -18.36 32.85 -6.06
N LYS A 8 -17.45 31.86 -6.03
CA LYS A 8 -17.70 30.59 -5.36
C LYS A 8 -18.73 29.62 -5.95
N GLN A 9 -18.57 29.27 -7.23
CA GLN A 9 -19.19 28.08 -7.82
C GLN A 9 -18.14 26.97 -8.06
N GLN A 10 -17.73 26.25 -7.00
CA GLN A 10 -16.95 25.00 -7.08
C GLN A 10 -17.25 24.10 -5.85
N PRO A 11 -17.37 22.77 -5.99
CA PRO A 11 -18.60 22.08 -6.37
C PRO A 11 -18.95 20.96 -5.36
N ARG A 12 -20.18 20.42 -5.40
CA ARG A 12 -20.59 19.20 -4.66
C ARG A 12 -19.56 18.05 -4.73
N SER A 13 -18.82 17.96 -5.83
CA SER A 13 -17.79 16.95 -6.08
C SER A 13 -16.63 16.98 -5.08
N HIS A 14 -16.17 18.14 -4.60
CA HIS A 14 -15.09 18.20 -3.61
C HIS A 14 -15.53 17.72 -2.22
N GLN A 15 -16.80 17.95 -1.86
CA GLN A 15 -17.36 17.41 -0.61
C GLN A 15 -17.56 15.89 -0.70
N MET A 16 -17.98 15.39 -1.86
CA MET A 16 -18.10 13.94 -2.10
C MET A 16 -16.73 13.25 -2.05
N VAL A 17 -15.68 13.88 -2.60
CA VAL A 17 -14.31 13.34 -2.51
C VAL A 17 -13.79 13.39 -1.07
N LYS A 18 -13.99 14.50 -0.33
CA LYS A 18 -13.62 14.57 1.09
C LYS A 18 -14.37 13.55 1.95
N ALA A 19 -15.67 13.37 1.71
CA ALA A 19 -16.48 12.38 2.41
C ALA A 19 -16.06 10.96 2.05
N ALA A 20 -15.75 10.67 0.78
CA ALA A 20 -15.25 9.37 0.35
C ALA A 20 -13.90 9.06 1.00
N THR A 21 -12.95 10.00 1.01
CA THR A 21 -11.66 9.83 1.69
C THR A 21 -11.83 9.65 3.20
N ALA A 22 -12.70 10.42 3.84
CA ALA A 22 -13.01 10.27 5.26
C ALA A 22 -13.69 8.92 5.56
N ALA A 23 -14.57 8.45 4.68
CA ALA A 23 -15.22 7.15 4.80
C ALA A 23 -14.25 6.00 4.57
N THR A 24 -13.32 6.12 3.62
CA THR A 24 -12.25 5.12 3.42
C THR A 24 -11.31 5.09 4.62
N ALA A 25 -10.85 6.25 5.09
CA ALA A 25 -9.99 6.33 6.28
C ALA A 25 -10.71 5.82 7.53
N GLY A 26 -11.95 6.24 7.75
CA GLY A 26 -12.80 5.75 8.84
C GLY A 26 -13.06 4.25 8.74
N GLY A 27 -13.37 3.74 7.55
CA GLY A 27 -13.57 2.32 7.29
C GLY A 27 -12.32 1.49 7.57
N SER A 28 -11.16 1.92 7.09
CA SER A 28 -9.88 1.27 7.39
C SER A 28 -9.58 1.28 8.89
N LEU A 29 -9.80 2.40 9.58
CA LEU A 29 -9.62 2.51 11.03
C LEU A 29 -10.61 1.63 11.80
N LEU A 30 -11.87 1.54 11.37
CA LEU A 30 -12.87 0.66 11.97
C LEU A 30 -12.49 -0.82 11.80
N VAL A 31 -12.06 -1.22 10.60
CA VAL A 31 -11.60 -2.59 10.35
C VAL A 31 -10.37 -2.91 11.19
N LEU A 32 -9.40 -2.00 11.25
CA LEU A 32 -8.17 -2.19 12.02
C LEU A 32 -8.46 -2.26 13.53
N SER A 33 -9.33 -1.39 14.03
CA SER A 33 -9.80 -1.38 15.42
C SER A 33 -10.58 -2.65 15.76
N GLY A 34 -11.51 -3.06 14.89
CA GLY A 34 -12.28 -4.30 15.07
C GLY A 34 -11.39 -5.54 15.05
N LEU A 35 -10.41 -5.61 14.14
CA LEU A 35 -9.45 -6.70 14.08
C LEU A 35 -8.53 -6.73 15.32
N THR A 36 -8.06 -5.58 15.77
CA THR A 36 -7.25 -5.45 16.98
C THR A 36 -8.05 -5.85 18.22
N LEU A 37 -9.30 -5.41 18.33
CA LEU A 37 -10.19 -5.75 19.43
C LEU A 37 -10.54 -7.23 19.43
N ALA A 38 -10.95 -7.79 18.29
CA ALA A 38 -11.23 -9.21 18.16
C ALA A 38 -9.99 -10.05 18.46
N GLY A 39 -8.83 -9.66 17.93
CA GLY A 39 -7.54 -10.29 18.24
C GLY A 39 -7.22 -10.23 19.73
N THR A 40 -7.44 -9.10 20.38
CA THR A 40 -7.19 -8.91 21.82
C THR A 40 -8.17 -9.72 22.68
N VAL A 41 -9.45 -9.77 22.32
CA VAL A 41 -10.46 -10.56 23.04
C VAL A 41 -10.17 -12.06 22.91
N ILE A 42 -9.85 -12.53 21.71
CA ILE A 42 -9.47 -13.92 21.47
C ILE A 42 -8.18 -14.24 22.23
N ALA A 43 -7.18 -13.35 22.17
CA ALA A 43 -5.93 -13.49 22.91
C ALA A 43 -6.15 -13.53 24.42
N LEU A 44 -7.01 -12.68 25.00
CA LEU A 44 -7.34 -12.70 26.44
C LEU A 44 -8.10 -13.97 26.84
N THR A 45 -9.07 -14.37 26.02
CA THR A 45 -9.89 -15.58 26.24
C THR A 45 -9.04 -16.84 26.20
N LEU A 46 -8.01 -16.87 25.35
CA LEU A 46 -7.03 -17.95 25.30
C LEU A 46 -5.95 -17.81 26.39
N ALA A 47 -5.46 -16.61 26.66
CA ALA A 47 -4.42 -16.35 27.65
C ALA A 47 -4.88 -16.70 29.08
N THR A 48 -6.14 -16.40 29.42
CA THR A 48 -6.65 -16.63 30.78
C THR A 48 -6.58 -18.11 31.22
N PRO A 49 -6.99 -19.10 30.40
CA PRO A 49 -6.78 -20.51 30.71
C PRO A 49 -5.37 -21.04 30.40
N LEU A 50 -4.66 -20.50 29.38
CA LEU A 50 -3.34 -21.03 28.95
C LEU A 50 -2.15 -20.54 29.78
N LEU A 51 -2.20 -19.32 30.33
CA LEU A 51 -1.17 -18.80 31.24
C LEU A 51 -1.09 -19.62 32.55
N VAL A 52 -2.18 -20.31 32.89
CA VAL A 52 -2.28 -21.14 34.10
C VAL A 52 -1.64 -22.53 33.91
N ILE A 53 -1.40 -23.00 32.67
CA ILE A 53 -1.09 -24.42 32.43
C ILE A 53 0.08 -24.69 31.43
N PHE A 54 0.43 -23.76 30.52
CA PHE A 54 1.37 -24.07 29.41
C PHE A 54 2.48 -23.01 29.17
N SER A 55 3.07 -22.45 30.23
CA SER A 55 4.25 -21.57 30.15
C SER A 55 5.36 -22.02 29.14
N PRO A 56 5.60 -23.33 28.87
CA PRO A 56 6.57 -23.77 27.86
C PRO A 56 6.05 -23.96 26.41
N VAL A 57 4.74 -24.08 26.17
CA VAL A 57 4.16 -24.45 24.85
C VAL A 57 3.60 -23.25 24.09
N LEU A 58 3.27 -22.16 24.79
CA LEU A 58 2.67 -20.98 24.17
C LEU A 58 3.66 -20.13 23.38
N VAL A 59 4.93 -20.12 23.80
CA VAL A 59 6.00 -19.39 23.11
C VAL A 59 6.17 -19.88 21.66
N PRO A 60 6.25 -21.21 21.38
CA PRO A 60 6.22 -21.74 20.01
C PRO A 60 4.97 -21.40 19.21
N ALA A 61 3.78 -21.49 19.82
CA ALA A 61 2.51 -21.27 19.12
C ALA A 61 2.32 -19.79 18.69
N ALA A 62 2.70 -18.85 19.56
CA ALA A 62 2.67 -17.43 19.24
C ALA A 62 3.62 -17.08 18.08
N LEU A 63 4.81 -17.69 18.04
CA LEU A 63 5.76 -17.52 16.95
C LEU A 63 5.19 -18.04 15.62
N ALA A 64 4.53 -19.21 15.64
CA ALA A 64 3.90 -19.77 14.45
C ALA A 64 2.81 -18.84 13.89
N ILE A 65 1.95 -18.28 14.74
CA ILE A 65 0.91 -17.33 14.32
C ILE A 65 1.54 -16.05 13.77
N PHE A 66 2.56 -15.52 14.44
CA PHE A 66 3.29 -14.34 13.95
C PHE A 66 3.92 -14.59 12.58
N LEU A 67 4.51 -15.77 12.37
CA LEU A 67 5.08 -16.18 11.09
C LEU A 67 4.01 -16.37 10.02
N ILE A 68 2.85 -16.94 10.35
CA ILE A 68 1.72 -17.08 9.41
C ILE A 68 1.21 -15.70 9.00
N CYS A 69 0.98 -14.79 9.96
CA CYS A 69 0.55 -13.43 9.67
C CYS A 69 1.59 -12.66 8.86
N SER A 70 2.87 -12.76 9.23
CA SER A 70 3.97 -12.11 8.52
C SER A 70 4.14 -12.66 7.11
N GLY A 71 4.09 -13.98 6.94
CA GLY A 71 4.13 -14.65 5.64
C GLY A 71 2.93 -14.33 4.77
N PHE A 72 1.73 -14.22 5.36
CA PHE A 72 0.52 -13.81 4.65
C PHE A 72 0.57 -12.33 4.24
N LEU A 73 1.08 -11.43 5.09
CA LEU A 73 1.31 -10.03 4.72
C LEU A 73 2.36 -9.91 3.60
N ALA A 74 3.45 -10.67 3.70
CA ALA A 74 4.49 -10.71 2.67
C ALA A 74 3.93 -11.25 1.34
N SER A 75 3.16 -12.35 1.37
CA SER A 75 2.51 -12.91 0.19
C SER A 75 1.39 -12.02 -0.35
N GLY A 76 0.66 -11.32 0.51
CA GLY A 76 -0.39 -10.37 0.12
C GLY A 76 0.18 -9.15 -0.58
N GLY A 77 1.25 -8.55 -0.02
CA GLY A 77 1.98 -7.46 -0.66
C GLY A 77 2.60 -7.87 -2.00
N PHE A 78 3.17 -9.07 -2.06
CA PHE A 78 3.73 -9.61 -3.31
C PHE A 78 2.64 -9.92 -4.35
N GLY A 79 1.48 -10.42 -3.93
CA GLY A 79 0.34 -10.67 -4.82
C GLY A 79 -0.18 -9.38 -5.47
N VAL A 80 -0.33 -8.30 -4.70
CA VAL A 80 -0.72 -6.99 -5.24
C VAL A 80 0.35 -6.47 -6.20
N ALA A 81 1.62 -6.55 -5.84
CA ALA A 81 2.73 -6.14 -6.71
C ALA A 81 2.75 -6.94 -8.03
N ALA A 82 2.59 -8.26 -7.96
CA ALA A 82 2.55 -9.13 -9.13
C ALA A 82 1.36 -8.80 -10.06
N VAL A 83 0.16 -8.61 -9.50
CA VAL A 83 -1.03 -8.20 -10.26
C VAL A 83 -0.84 -6.82 -10.87
N SER A 84 -0.23 -5.88 -10.14
CA SER A 84 0.09 -4.55 -10.68
C SER A 84 1.03 -4.62 -11.88
N VAL A 85 2.13 -5.37 -11.78
CA VAL A 85 3.08 -5.55 -12.91
C VAL A 85 2.43 -6.27 -14.08
N LEU A 86 1.66 -7.33 -13.82
CA LEU A 86 0.96 -8.09 -14.85
C LEU A 86 -0.08 -7.23 -15.57
N SER A 87 -0.85 -6.44 -14.82
CA SER A 87 -1.81 -5.48 -15.38
C SER A 87 -1.11 -4.41 -16.21
N TRP A 88 0.06 -3.94 -15.78
CA TRP A 88 0.88 -2.97 -16.50
C TRP A 88 1.39 -3.52 -17.84
N ILE A 89 1.94 -4.74 -17.84
CA ILE A 89 2.41 -5.44 -19.05
C ILE A 89 1.24 -5.75 -20.00
N TYR A 90 0.16 -6.32 -19.49
CA TYR A 90 -1.02 -6.65 -20.27
C TYR A 90 -1.59 -5.41 -20.98
N ARG A 91 -1.63 -4.29 -20.27
CA ARG A 91 -2.10 -3.00 -20.78
C ARG A 91 -1.14 -2.44 -21.84
N TYR A 92 0.17 -2.58 -21.65
CA TYR A 92 1.19 -2.22 -22.64
C TYR A 92 1.08 -3.02 -23.94
N VAL A 93 0.99 -4.36 -23.89
CA VAL A 93 0.85 -5.20 -25.10
C VAL A 93 -0.50 -5.04 -25.80
N THR A 94 -1.54 -4.67 -25.05
CA THR A 94 -2.87 -4.35 -25.62
C THR A 94 -2.90 -2.94 -26.25
N GLY A 95 -1.78 -2.21 -26.28
CA GLY A 95 -1.67 -0.89 -26.89
C GLY A 95 -2.31 0.24 -26.08
N LYS A 96 -2.85 -0.05 -24.89
CA LYS A 96 -3.32 0.97 -23.95
C LYS A 96 -2.10 1.39 -23.13
N HIS A 97 -1.33 2.39 -23.56
CA HIS A 97 -0.20 2.91 -22.78
C HIS A 97 -0.58 3.06 -21.29
N PRO A 98 0.04 2.27 -20.37
CA PRO A 98 -0.28 2.39 -18.95
C PRO A 98 0.27 3.72 -18.40
N PRO A 99 -0.45 4.37 -17.47
CA PRO A 99 0.04 5.57 -16.81
C PRO A 99 1.37 5.28 -16.12
N GLY A 100 2.44 5.99 -16.50
CA GLY A 100 3.80 5.80 -15.98
C GLY A 100 4.79 5.12 -16.94
N ALA A 101 4.36 4.56 -18.07
CA ALA A 101 5.27 4.06 -19.11
C ALA A 101 6.19 5.17 -19.64
N ASP A 102 5.63 6.36 -19.88
CA ASP A 102 6.37 7.57 -20.24
C ASP A 102 7.42 7.97 -19.20
N GLN A 103 7.09 7.83 -17.91
CA GLN A 103 8.02 8.16 -16.84
C GLN A 103 9.16 7.13 -16.74
N LEU A 104 8.86 5.86 -16.99
CA LEU A 104 9.87 4.80 -17.09
C LEU A 104 10.79 5.04 -18.30
N ASP A 105 10.23 5.40 -19.46
CA ASP A 105 10.98 5.67 -20.68
C ASP A 105 11.86 6.94 -20.56
N TYR A 106 11.31 8.00 -19.96
CA TYR A 106 12.06 9.21 -19.62
C TYR A 106 13.19 8.92 -18.63
N ALA A 107 12.93 8.08 -17.61
CA ALA A 107 13.96 7.66 -16.65
C ALA A 107 15.04 6.79 -17.32
N LYS A 108 14.67 5.86 -18.20
CA LYS A 108 15.59 5.00 -18.95
C LYS A 108 16.47 5.83 -19.89
N THR A 109 15.89 6.82 -20.56
CA THR A 109 16.61 7.73 -21.45
C THR A 109 17.57 8.62 -20.66
N LYS A 110 17.14 9.18 -19.52
CA LYS A 110 17.99 9.94 -18.59
C LYS A 110 19.13 9.09 -18.02
N LEU A 111 18.85 7.86 -17.61
CA LEU A 111 19.83 6.92 -17.08
C LEU A 111 20.84 6.49 -18.14
N GLY A 112 20.38 6.22 -19.37
CA GLY A 112 21.25 5.91 -20.50
C GLY A 112 22.17 7.07 -20.87
N ALA A 113 21.64 8.30 -20.87
CA ALA A 113 22.44 9.50 -21.10
C ALA A 113 23.51 9.70 -20.02
N LYS A 114 23.17 9.46 -18.75
CA LYS A 114 24.12 9.56 -17.63
C LYS A 114 25.15 8.44 -17.58
N ALA A 115 24.78 7.22 -17.94
CA ALA A 115 25.71 6.10 -18.08
C ALA A 115 26.75 6.37 -19.17
N ARG A 116 26.33 6.99 -20.29
CA ARG A 116 27.23 7.37 -21.38
C ARG A 116 28.20 8.47 -20.97
N GLU A 117 27.72 9.49 -20.24
CA GLU A 117 28.55 10.57 -19.71
C GLU A 117 29.61 10.05 -18.71
N MET A 118 29.26 9.09 -17.85
CA MET A 118 30.23 8.49 -16.92
C MET A 118 31.25 7.60 -17.64
N LYS A 119 30.84 6.84 -18.65
CA LYS A 119 31.77 6.04 -19.45
C LYS A 119 32.84 6.92 -20.10
N GLU A 120 32.46 8.09 -20.59
CA GLU A 120 33.37 9.05 -21.22
C GLU A 120 34.33 9.72 -20.21
N ARG A 121 33.91 9.92 -18.95
CA ARG A 121 34.78 10.46 -17.89
C ARG A 121 35.77 9.45 -17.30
N VAL A 122 35.51 8.16 -17.44
CA VAL A 122 36.41 7.09 -16.96
C VAL A 122 37.43 6.70 -18.05
N GLU A 123 37.17 7.07 -19.31
CA GLU A 123 38.07 6.85 -20.45
C GLU A 123 39.04 8.03 -20.71
N GLN A 124 38.91 9.15 -19.98
CA GLN A 124 39.87 10.26 -19.94
C GLN A 124 40.80 10.13 -18.73
#